data_AF-A0A2S6RFY7-F1
#
_entry.id   AF-A0A2S6RFY7-F1
#
_cell.length_a   1.000
_cell.length_b   1.000
_cell.length_c   1.000
_cell.angle_alpha   90.00
_cell.angle_beta   90.00
_cell.angle_gamma   90.00
#
_symmetry.space_group_name_H-M   'P 1'
#
loop_
_entity.id
_entity.type
_entity.pdbx_description
1 polymer ?
#
loop_
_entity_poly.entity_id
_entity_poly.type
_entity_poly.pdbx_seq_one_letter_code
_entity_poly.pdbx_strand_id
1 'polypeptide(L)' 'MMIGLIRKLLILIIFFFVILFSISNKDYISIGLLPFSSKLELPVFIFIIIVLFLGIFLGMIFVKISNIIKK' A
#
# COMPACT_ATOMS: atom_id res chain seq x y z
N MET A 1 2.26 -25.50 -10.14
CA MET A 1 2.46 -24.38 -11.11
C MET A 1 1.21 -23.49 -11.25
N MET A 2 0.03 -24.07 -11.49
CA MET A 2 -1.24 -23.34 -11.67
C MET A 2 -1.67 -22.49 -10.46
N ILE A 3 -1.58 -23.01 -9.23
CA ILE A 3 -1.92 -22.25 -8.00
C ILE A 3 -1.10 -20.95 -7.84
N GLY A 4 0.18 -20.99 -8.22
CA GLY A 4 1.07 -19.82 -8.13
C GLY A 4 0.70 -18.74 -9.14
N LEU A 5 0.23 -19.15 -10.32
CA LEU A 5 -0.22 -18.26 -11.40
C LEU A 5 -1.54 -17.57 -11.02
N ILE A 6 -2.49 -18.33 -10.46
CA ILE A 6 -3.75 -17.81 -9.92
C ILE A 6 -3.49 -16.78 -8.82
N ARG A 7 -2.57 -17.06 -7.89
CA ARG A 7 -2.24 -16.13 -6.80
C ARG A 7 -1.66 -14.82 -7.32
N LYS A 8 -0.77 -14.87 -8.32
CA LYS A 8 -0.21 -13.67 -8.96
C LYS A 8 -1.29 -12.85 -9.66
N LEU A 9 -2.20 -13.52 -10.39
CA LEU A 9 -3.30 -12.87 -11.09
C LEU A 9 -4.26 -12.18 -10.11
N LEU A 10 -4.61 -12.85 -9.01
CA LEU A 10 -5.43 -12.28 -7.93
C LEU A 10 -4.82 -10.99 -7.36
N ILE A 11 -3.52 -11.01 -7.06
CA ILE A 11 -2.81 -9.82 -6.55
C ILE A 11 -2.88 -8.67 -7.57
N LEU A 12 -2.68 -8.97 -8.86
CA LEU A 12 -2.75 -7.95 -9.92
C LEU A 12 -4.15 -7.35 -10.04
N ILE A 13 -5.20 -8.18 -9.97
CA ILE A 13 -6.59 -7.73 -10.01
C ILE A 13 -6.90 -6.82 -8.82
N ILE A 14 -6.54 -7.25 -7.60
CA ILE A 14 -6.74 -6.45 -6.39
C ILE A 14 -6.00 -5.11 -6.50
N PHE A 15 -4.76 -5.12 -7.00
CA PHE A 15 -3.98 -3.91 -7.20
C PHE A 15 -4.66 -2.92 -8.15
N PHE A 16 -5.19 -3.40 -9.28
CA PHE A 16 -5.95 -2.56 -10.21
C PHE A 16 -7.22 -1.99 -9.57
N PHE A 17 -7.97 -2.80 -8.81
CA PHE A 17 -9.15 -2.32 -8.11
C PHE A 17 -8.83 -1.23 -7.09
N VAL A 18 -7.73 -1.36 -6.35
CA VAL A 18 -7.28 -0.34 -5.39
C VAL A 18 -6.93 0.96 -6.10
N ILE A 19 -6.27 0.91 -7.26
CA ILE A 19 -5.94 2.09 -8.06
C ILE A 19 -7.22 2.77 -8.60
N LEU A 20 -8.12 1.98 -9.19
CA LEU A 20 -9.37 2.52 -9.75
C LEU A 20 -10.26 3.13 -8.65
N PHE A 21 -10.36 2.45 -7.50
CA PHE A 21 -11.06 2.97 -6.33
C PHE A 21 -10.44 4.30 -5.86
N SER A 22 -9.11 4.34 -5.76
CA SER A 22 -8.35 5.53 -5.37
C SER A 22 -8.63 6.73 -6.28
N ILE A 23 -8.57 6.54 -7.60
CA ILE A 23 -8.82 7.61 -8.60
C ILE A 23 -10.28 8.06 -8.58
N SER A 24 -11.22 7.14 -8.37
CA SER A 24 -12.65 7.47 -8.31
C SER A 24 -13.02 8.19 -7.01
N ASN A 25 -12.20 8.07 -5.96
CA ASN A 25 -12.49 8.62 -4.66
C ASN A 25 -12.09 10.10 -4.61
N LYS A 26 -13.09 10.98 -4.47
CA LYS A 26 -12.91 12.44 -4.36
C LYS A 26 -12.86 12.92 -2.91
N ASP A 27 -13.01 12.01 -1.96
CA ASP A 27 -13.07 12.35 -0.56
C ASP A 27 -11.69 12.72 -0.02
N TYR A 28 -11.72 13.49 1.06
CA TYR A 28 -10.55 13.85 1.84
C TYR A 28 -10.56 13.04 3.14
N ILE A 29 -9.37 12.63 3.56
CA ILE A 29 -9.16 12.00 4.86
C ILE A 29 -8.35 12.95 5.74
N SER A 30 -8.77 13.09 6.99
CA SER A 30 -8.07 13.88 7.99
C SER A 30 -7.13 12.98 8.79
N ILE A 31 -5.82 13.17 8.64
CA ILE A 31 -4.80 12.42 9.38
C ILE A 31 -4.26 13.26 10.54
N GLY A 32 -4.35 12.73 11.75
CA GLY A 32 -3.64 13.28 12.91
C GLY A 32 -2.19 12.83 12.92
N LEU A 33 -1.26 13.77 12.97
CA LEU A 33 0.18 13.49 13.11
C LEU A 33 0.56 13.72 14.57
N LEU A 34 0.85 12.67 15.34
CA LEU A 34 1.36 12.83 16.69
C LEU A 34 2.73 13.55 16.68
N PRO A 35 3.03 14.43 17.66
CA PRO A 35 2.19 14.86 18.78
C PRO A 35 1.30 16.08 18.46
N PHE A 36 1.20 16.47 17.19
CA PHE A 36 0.45 17.65 16.78
C PHE A 36 -1.06 17.44 16.92
N SER A 37 -1.75 18.46 17.41
CA SER A 37 -3.21 18.48 17.56
C SER A 37 -3.93 18.81 16.25
N SER A 38 -3.22 19.37 15.26
CA SER A 38 -3.76 19.66 13.94
C SER A 38 -3.94 18.38 13.13
N LYS A 39 -5.04 18.33 12.38
CA LYS A 39 -5.30 17.28 11.39
C LYS A 39 -4.86 17.78 10.03
N LEU A 40 -4.16 16.95 9.29
CA LEU A 40 -3.79 17.19 7.90
C LEU A 40 -4.86 16.56 7.02
N GLU A 41 -5.56 17.37 6.24
CA GLU A 41 -6.51 16.89 5.24
C GLU A 41 -5.77 16.58 3.95
N LEU A 42 -5.92 15.36 3.46
CA LEU A 42 -5.38 14.96 2.17
C LEU A 42 -6.40 14.16 1.37
N PRO A 43 -6.38 14.27 0.03
CA PRO A 43 -7.19 13.41 -0.82
C PRO A 43 -6.89 11.93 -0.55
N VAL A 44 -7.94 11.11 -0.46
CA VAL A 44 -7.82 9.66 -0.25
C VAL A 44 -6.88 9.01 -1.27
N PHE A 45 -6.85 9.50 -2.51
CA PHE A 45 -5.96 8.95 -3.52
C PHE A 45 -4.48 9.07 -3.16
N ILE A 46 -4.08 10.21 -2.58
CA ILE A 46 -2.70 10.46 -2.14
C ILE A 46 -2.36 9.51 -0.99
N PHE A 47 -3.30 9.33 -0.06
CA PHE A 47 -3.13 8.41 1.06
C PHE A 47 -2.84 6.98 0.58
N ILE A 48 -3.64 6.49 -0.37
CA ILE A 48 -3.51 5.14 -0.91
C ILE A 48 -2.16 4.96 -1.61
N ILE A 49 -1.68 5.95 -2.36
CA ILE A 49 -0.35 5.92 -3.00
C ILE A 49 0.75 5.80 -1.94
N ILE A 50 0.68 6.60 -0.87
CA ILE A 50 1.65 6.55 0.23
C ILE A 50 1.66 5.16 0.89
N VAL A 51 0.49 4.60 1.19
CA VAL A 51 0.37 3.27 1.80
C VAL A 51 0.90 2.18 0.88
N LEU A 52 0.60 2.23 -0.42
CA LEU A 52 1.15 1.29 -1.41
C LEU A 52 2.68 1.34 -1.45
N PHE A 53 3.25 2.54 -1.46
CA PHE A 53 4.71 2.70 -1.48
C PHE A 53 5.36 2.17 -0.20
N LEU A 54 4.77 2.48 0.97
CA LEU A 54 5.19 1.94 2.26
C LEU A 54 5.14 0.41 2.30
N GLY A 55 4.06 -0.19 1.80
CA GLY A 55 3.91 -1.64 1.74
C GLY A 55 4.99 -2.32 0.90
N ILE A 56 5.29 -1.77 -0.29
CA ILE A 56 6.36 -2.27 -1.17
C ILE A 56 7.72 -2.12 -0.48
N PHE A 57 7.99 -0.94 0.09
CA PHE A 57 9.25 -0.65 0.78
C PHE A 57 9.49 -1.59 1.97
N LEU A 58 8.48 -1.78 2.82
CA LEU A 58 8.54 -2.73 3.94
C LEU A 58 8.74 -4.17 3.44
N GLY A 59 8.04 -4.56 2.36
CA GLY A 59 8.22 -5.87 1.74
C GLY A 59 9.66 -6.11 1.30
N MET A 60 10.29 -5.13 0.65
CA MET A 60 11.71 -5.20 0.27
C MET A 60 12.64 -5.34 1.48
N ILE A 61 12.38 -4.58 2.55
CA ILE A 61 13.15 -4.66 3.80
C ILE A 61 13.03 -6.07 4.40
N PHE A 62 11.81 -6.61 4.54
CA PHE A 62 11.60 -7.94 5.11
C PHE A 62 12.26 -9.04 4.29
N VAL A 63 12.21 -8.96 2.96
CA VAL A 63 12.92 -9.91 2.09
C VAL A 63 14.42 -9.84 2.33
N LYS A 64 14.99 -8.63 2.42
CA LYS A 64 16.42 -8.43 2.69
C LYS A 64 16.82 -9.00 4.06
N ILE A 65 16.03 -8.73 5.10
CA ILE A 65 16.26 -9.27 6.44
C ILE A 65 16.17 -10.80 6.43
N SER A 66 15.15 -11.37 5.79
CA SER A 66 15.00 -12.83 5.68
C SER A 66 16.19 -13.49 4.98
N ASN A 67 16.77 -12.85 3.96
CA ASN A 67 17.94 -13.37 3.27
C ASN A 67 19.21 -13.29 4.12
N ILE A 68 19.33 -12.29 4.99
CA ILE A 68 20.44 -12.20 5.97
C ILE A 68 20.32 -13.31 7.01
N ILE A 69 19.12 -13.57 7.54
CA ILE A 69 18.89 -14.59 8.59
C ILE A 69 19.12 -16.01 8.05
N LYS A 70 18.81 -16.25 6.77
CA LYS A 70 18.98 -17.57 6.13
C LYS A 70 20.40 -17.86 5.66
N LYS A 71 21.31 -16.90 5.74
CA LYS A 71 22.71 -17.01 5.31
C LYS A 71 23.60 -17.18 6.53
#